data_AF-A0AAV4QZ49-F1
#
_entry.id   AF-A0AAV4QZ49-F1
#
_cell.length_a   1.000
_cell.length_b   1.000
_cell.length_c   1.000
_cell.angle_alpha   90.00
_cell.angle_beta   90.00
_cell.angle_gamma   90.00
#
_symmetry.space_group_name_H-M   'P 1'
#
loop_
_entity.id
_entity.type
_entity.pdbx_description
1 polymer ?
#
loop_
_entity_poly.entity_id
_entity_poly.type
_entity_poly.pdbx_seq_one_letter_code
_entity_poly.pdbx_strand_id
1 'polypeptide(L)'
;MANPIARSYAVPHEAFLDAISWFPLVYWMQGSIDNLDDLLRSGINLADSVVVVNKESTNSAEEDFLADCNTIVAVQTMFKMFPSVRIITELSQSSNMRFMQFRANDTYALHLSKMEKSERDRGSHISYMFRLPFAAGSVFSASMLDTLLYQAFVKEYMITFVRLLLGIDQAPGSGFLSSMKITKEDMWIRTYGRLYQKLCSSTCEIPIGIYRTQMAGPCEASTVGIVLS
;
A
#
# COMPACT_ATOMS: atom_id res chain seq x y z
N MET A 1 -2.49 -19.84 4.03
CA MET A 1 -1.47 -19.46 3.03
C MET A 1 -2.22 -19.02 1.79
N ALA A 2 -2.23 -17.73 1.50
CA ALA A 2 -2.69 -17.24 0.20
C ALA A 2 -1.50 -17.33 -0.76
N ASN A 3 -1.69 -18.00 -1.90
CA ASN A 3 -0.62 -18.14 -2.89
C ASN A 3 -0.59 -16.88 -3.77
N PRO A 4 0.59 -16.28 -4.03
CA PRO A 4 0.69 -15.15 -4.93
C PRO A 4 0.33 -15.57 -6.36
N ILE A 5 -0.62 -14.86 -6.96
CA ILE A 5 -1.03 -15.04 -8.35
C ILE A 5 -0.63 -13.77 -9.12
N ALA A 6 0.27 -13.94 -10.09
CA ALA A 6 0.64 -12.87 -11.01
C ALA A 6 -0.30 -12.89 -12.23
N ARG A 7 -0.80 -11.73 -12.63
CA ARG A 7 -1.70 -11.61 -13.78
C ARG A 7 -1.17 -10.62 -14.80
N SER A 8 -1.24 -10.97 -16.07
CA SER A 8 -0.91 -10.06 -17.17
C SER A 8 -1.81 -10.26 -18.38
N TYR A 9 -2.01 -9.18 -19.14
CA TYR A 9 -2.73 -9.17 -20.41
C TYR A 9 -2.05 -10.05 -21.47
N ALA A 10 -0.71 -10.00 -21.49
CA ALA A 10 0.13 -10.76 -22.41
C ALA A 10 0.78 -11.96 -21.72
N VAL A 11 1.12 -12.98 -22.51
CA VAL A 11 1.94 -14.11 -22.08
C VAL A 11 3.32 -13.57 -21.65
N PRO A 12 3.82 -13.95 -20.47
CA PRO A 12 5.12 -13.50 -19.98
C PRO A 12 6.24 -14.01 -20.90
N HIS A 13 7.32 -13.24 -20.96
CA HIS A 13 8.52 -13.64 -21.68
C HIS A 13 9.15 -14.89 -21.03
N GLU A 14 9.78 -15.76 -21.82
CA GLU A 14 10.39 -17.01 -21.33
C GLU A 14 11.39 -16.77 -20.20
N ALA A 15 12.30 -15.80 -20.35
CA ALA A 15 13.21 -15.38 -19.29
C ALA A 15 12.53 -15.03 -17.94
N PHE A 16 11.29 -14.52 -17.95
CA PHE A 16 10.53 -14.26 -16.72
C PHE A 16 9.99 -15.57 -16.12
N LEU A 17 9.51 -16.49 -16.96
CA LEU A 17 9.07 -17.82 -16.53
C LEU A 17 10.23 -18.62 -15.93
N ASP A 18 11.42 -18.55 -16.54
CA ASP A 18 12.62 -19.19 -16.01
C ASP A 18 12.99 -18.63 -14.64
N ALA A 19 12.98 -17.30 -14.48
CA ALA A 19 13.28 -16.67 -13.19
C ALA A 19 12.24 -17.01 -12.11
N ILE A 20 10.95 -17.01 -12.46
CA ILE A 20 9.88 -17.23 -11.47
C ILE A 20 9.73 -18.70 -11.06
N SER A 21 10.20 -19.62 -11.91
CA SER A 21 10.13 -21.08 -11.66
C SER A 21 10.88 -21.53 -10.40
N TRP A 22 11.86 -20.74 -9.94
CA TRP A 22 12.62 -21.01 -8.72
C TRP A 22 11.82 -20.74 -7.44
N PHE A 23 10.74 -19.95 -7.52
CA PHE A 23 9.94 -19.58 -6.36
C PHE A 23 8.76 -20.56 -6.18
N PRO A 24 8.60 -21.19 -5.00
CA PRO A 24 7.50 -22.10 -4.75
C PRO A 24 6.16 -21.35 -4.68
N LEU A 25 5.08 -22.03 -5.09
CA LEU A 25 3.70 -21.57 -4.94
C LEU A 25 3.35 -20.27 -5.69
N VAL A 26 4.10 -19.95 -6.75
CA VAL A 26 3.78 -18.83 -7.63
C VAL A 26 3.00 -19.33 -8.85
N TYR A 27 1.89 -18.68 -9.15
CA TYR A 27 1.05 -19.01 -10.30
C TYR A 27 0.88 -17.80 -11.21
N TRP A 28 0.72 -18.06 -12.50
CA TRP A 28 0.42 -17.03 -13.48
C TRP A 28 -0.93 -17.28 -14.16
N MET A 29 -1.68 -16.22 -14.41
CA MET A 29 -2.95 -16.27 -15.14
C MET A 29 -3.05 -15.15 -16.16
N GLN A 30 -3.62 -15.45 -17.32
CA GLN A 30 -3.88 -14.45 -18.36
C GLN A 30 -5.22 -13.73 -18.14
N GLY A 31 -5.22 -12.43 -18.38
CA GLY A 31 -6.41 -11.65 -18.77
C GLY A 31 -6.52 -10.29 -18.06
N SER A 32 -7.70 -9.67 -18.13
CA SER A 32 -7.91 -8.28 -17.68
C SER A 32 -8.43 -8.16 -16.24
N ILE A 33 -8.17 -7.02 -15.61
CA ILE A 33 -8.81 -6.58 -14.36
C ILE A 33 -10.24 -6.06 -14.56
N ASP A 34 -10.60 -5.68 -15.78
CA ASP A 34 -11.94 -5.18 -16.11
C ASP A 34 -12.96 -6.31 -16.25
N ASN A 35 -12.48 -7.53 -16.50
CA ASN A 35 -13.34 -8.69 -16.64
C ASN A 35 -13.57 -9.38 -15.28
N LEU A 36 -14.82 -9.47 -14.86
CA LEU A 36 -15.19 -10.04 -13.57
C LEU A 36 -14.92 -11.55 -13.48
N ASP A 37 -15.20 -12.31 -14.54
CA ASP A 37 -15.01 -13.77 -14.56
C ASP A 37 -13.55 -14.14 -14.30
N ASP A 38 -12.69 -13.31 -14.84
CA ASP A 38 -11.26 -13.36 -14.76
C ASP A 38 -10.75 -13.09 -13.33
N LEU A 39 -11.33 -12.10 -12.63
CA LEU A 39 -11.07 -11.85 -11.20
C LEU A 39 -11.57 -13.01 -10.32
N LEU A 40 -12.74 -13.57 -10.64
CA LEU A 40 -13.31 -14.70 -9.90
C LEU A 40 -12.46 -15.96 -10.07
N ARG A 41 -11.96 -16.24 -11.27
CA ARG A 41 -11.02 -17.34 -11.54
C ARG A 41 -9.72 -17.22 -10.75
N SER A 42 -9.26 -16.00 -10.48
CA SER A 42 -8.11 -15.77 -9.59
C SER A 42 -8.42 -15.91 -8.11
N GLY A 43 -9.68 -16.16 -7.73
CA GLY A 43 -10.06 -16.37 -6.34
C GLY A 43 -10.02 -15.10 -5.49
N ILE A 44 -10.35 -13.94 -6.08
CA ILE A 44 -10.32 -12.63 -5.40
C ILE A 44 -11.06 -12.61 -4.06
N ASN A 45 -12.14 -13.39 -3.90
CA ASN A 45 -12.91 -13.48 -2.65
C ASN A 45 -12.10 -14.01 -1.45
N LEU A 46 -11.07 -14.83 -1.71
CA LEU A 46 -10.21 -15.42 -0.69
C LEU A 46 -8.86 -14.69 -0.59
N ALA A 47 -8.61 -13.73 -1.46
CA ALA A 47 -7.37 -12.97 -1.47
C ALA A 47 -7.35 -11.99 -0.28
N ASP A 48 -6.24 -11.99 0.46
CA ASP A 48 -6.02 -11.03 1.54
C ASP A 48 -5.72 -9.63 0.97
N SER A 49 -4.95 -9.58 -0.13
CA SER A 49 -4.59 -8.33 -0.80
C SER A 49 -4.50 -8.49 -2.31
N VAL A 50 -4.88 -7.43 -3.02
CA VAL A 50 -4.77 -7.30 -4.48
C VAL A 50 -3.85 -6.12 -4.77
N VAL A 51 -2.81 -6.35 -5.57
CA VAL A 51 -1.87 -5.31 -5.99
C VAL A 51 -2.12 -5.00 -7.46
N VAL A 52 -2.44 -3.75 -7.75
CA VAL A 52 -2.71 -3.24 -9.10
C VAL A 52 -1.57 -2.31 -9.50
N VAL A 53 -0.83 -2.70 -10.53
CA VAL A 53 0.31 -1.96 -11.07
C VAL A 53 -0.13 -1.27 -12.36
N ASN A 54 0.07 0.05 -12.45
CA ASN A 54 -0.21 0.78 -13.69
C ASN A 54 0.92 0.53 -14.70
N LYS A 55 0.61 -0.17 -15.80
CA LYS A 55 1.56 -0.45 -16.89
C LYS A 55 1.28 0.38 -18.14
N GLU A 56 0.14 1.06 -18.22
CA GLU A 56 -0.30 1.71 -19.45
C GLU A 56 0.07 3.19 -19.48
N SER A 57 1.03 3.53 -20.35
CA SER A 57 1.42 4.91 -20.70
C SER A 57 0.77 5.39 -22.00
N THR A 58 -0.14 4.62 -22.60
CA THR A 58 -0.79 5.01 -23.86
C THR A 58 -1.64 6.27 -23.71
N ASN A 59 -2.31 6.45 -22.56
CA ASN A 59 -3.12 7.64 -22.28
C ASN A 59 -2.31 8.85 -21.77
N SER A 60 -1.04 8.69 -21.42
CA SER A 60 -0.19 9.81 -20.97
C SER A 60 0.30 10.70 -22.12
N ALA A 61 0.02 10.32 -23.37
CA ALA A 61 0.43 11.10 -24.54
C ALA A 61 -0.39 12.40 -24.72
N GLU A 62 -1.57 12.49 -24.11
CA GLU A 62 -2.47 13.65 -24.25
C GLU A 62 -2.49 14.52 -22.99
N GLU A 63 -2.77 13.93 -21.83
CA GLU A 63 -2.72 14.62 -20.54
C GLU A 63 -2.19 13.69 -19.45
N ASP A 64 -1.23 14.17 -18.66
CA ASP A 64 -0.60 13.38 -17.62
C ASP A 64 -1.60 12.88 -16.56
N PHE A 65 -2.73 13.57 -16.37
CA PHE A 65 -3.77 13.15 -15.41
C PHE A 65 -4.58 11.95 -15.90
N LEU A 66 -4.70 11.77 -17.23
CA LEU A 66 -5.49 10.70 -17.85
C LEU A 66 -4.77 9.35 -17.83
N ALA A 67 -3.46 9.35 -17.57
CA ALA A 67 -2.63 8.15 -17.46
C ALA A 67 -3.17 7.12 -16.45
N ASP A 68 -3.82 7.58 -15.37
CA ASP A 68 -4.32 6.72 -14.30
C ASP A 68 -5.82 6.39 -14.42
N CYS A 69 -6.55 6.98 -15.37
CA CYS A 69 -8.03 6.90 -15.41
C CYS A 69 -8.56 5.48 -15.49
N ASN A 70 -8.01 4.64 -16.38
CA ASN A 70 -8.44 3.26 -16.55
C ASN A 70 -8.27 2.47 -15.24
N THR A 71 -7.08 2.59 -14.62
CA THR A 71 -6.74 1.94 -13.36
C THR A 71 -7.66 2.38 -12.22
N ILE A 72 -7.94 3.68 -12.11
CA ILE A 72 -8.84 4.24 -11.08
C ILE A 72 -10.26 3.68 -11.25
N VAL A 73 -10.79 3.63 -12.48
CA VAL A 73 -12.13 3.12 -12.76
C VAL A 73 -12.23 1.63 -12.45
N ALA A 74 -11.23 0.84 -12.86
CA ALA A 74 -11.18 -0.59 -12.58
C ALA A 74 -11.12 -0.87 -11.07
N VAL A 75 -10.23 -0.19 -10.34
CA VAL A 75 -10.10 -0.35 -8.89
C VAL A 75 -11.36 0.11 -8.15
N GLN A 76 -11.98 1.20 -8.58
CA GLN A 76 -13.24 1.66 -7.96
C GLN A 76 -14.38 0.65 -8.17
N THR A 77 -14.40 -0.02 -9.32
CA THR A 77 -15.37 -1.09 -9.60
C THR A 77 -15.10 -2.30 -8.70
N MET A 78 -13.84 -2.73 -8.57
CA MET A 78 -13.47 -3.81 -7.65
C MET A 78 -13.79 -3.48 -6.20
N PHE A 79 -13.52 -2.25 -5.75
CA PHE A 79 -13.80 -1.82 -4.38
C PHE A 79 -15.29 -1.90 -4.04
N LYS A 80 -16.18 -1.62 -5.01
CA LYS A 80 -17.63 -1.78 -4.84
C LYS A 80 -18.06 -3.24 -4.81
N MET A 81 -17.42 -4.10 -5.61
CA MET A 81 -17.77 -5.52 -5.73
C MET A 81 -17.23 -6.36 -4.57
N PHE A 82 -16.03 -6.04 -4.08
CA PHE A 82 -15.28 -6.82 -3.09
C PHE A 82 -14.79 -5.92 -1.93
N PRO A 83 -15.69 -5.47 -1.04
CA PRO A 83 -15.34 -4.55 0.05
C PRO A 83 -14.43 -5.16 1.13
N SER A 84 -14.32 -6.50 1.19
CA SER A 84 -13.48 -7.21 2.15
C SER A 84 -12.01 -7.31 1.75
N VAL A 85 -11.69 -7.07 0.48
CA VAL A 85 -10.34 -7.25 -0.08
C VAL A 85 -9.54 -5.97 0.07
N ARG A 86 -8.31 -6.07 0.55
CA ARG A 86 -7.39 -4.92 0.60
C ARG A 86 -6.80 -4.67 -0.78
N ILE A 87 -7.08 -3.52 -1.38
CA ILE A 87 -6.53 -3.15 -2.69
C ILE A 87 -5.39 -2.15 -2.50
N ILE A 88 -4.24 -2.45 -3.11
CA ILE A 88 -3.06 -1.57 -3.19
C ILE A 88 -2.89 -1.19 -4.66
N THR A 89 -2.87 0.10 -4.96
CA THR A 89 -2.81 0.60 -6.32
C THR A 89 -1.61 1.51 -6.51
N GLU A 90 -0.84 1.25 -7.56
CA GLU A 90 0.17 2.18 -8.05
C GLU A 90 -0.48 3.22 -8.96
N LEU A 91 -0.19 4.50 -8.72
CA LEU A 91 -0.57 5.62 -9.57
C LEU A 91 0.67 6.36 -10.05
N SER A 92 0.65 6.82 -11.30
CA SER A 92 1.71 7.66 -11.84
C SER A 92 1.76 9.03 -11.16
N GLN A 93 0.60 9.62 -10.85
CA GLN A 93 0.54 10.91 -10.18
C GLN A 93 -0.04 10.87 -8.75
N SER A 94 0.66 11.52 -7.82
CA SER A 94 0.14 11.77 -6.47
C SER A 94 -1.14 12.61 -6.45
N SER A 95 -1.35 13.48 -7.44
CA SER A 95 -2.58 14.27 -7.61
C SER A 95 -3.82 13.39 -7.75
N ASN A 96 -3.71 12.25 -8.42
CA ASN A 96 -4.83 11.36 -8.74
C ASN A 96 -5.32 10.52 -7.55
N MET A 97 -4.56 10.47 -6.45
CA MET A 97 -4.94 9.74 -5.23
C MET A 97 -6.29 10.15 -4.65
N ARG A 98 -6.76 11.37 -4.95
CA ARG A 98 -8.07 11.89 -4.49
C ARG A 98 -9.27 11.11 -5.05
N PHE A 99 -9.09 10.41 -6.16
CA PHE A 99 -10.18 9.70 -6.84
C PHE A 99 -10.33 8.25 -6.35
N MET A 100 -9.37 7.77 -5.57
CA MET A 100 -9.40 6.42 -5.02
C MET A 100 -10.42 6.31 -3.90
N GLN A 101 -11.18 5.21 -3.90
CA GLN A 101 -12.16 4.87 -2.85
C GLN A 101 -13.22 5.95 -2.62
N PHE A 102 -13.62 6.65 -3.70
CA PHE A 102 -14.59 7.74 -3.60
C PHE A 102 -15.94 7.28 -3.05
N ARG A 103 -16.49 8.05 -2.10
CA ARG A 103 -17.83 7.90 -1.53
C ARG A 103 -18.55 9.24 -1.61
N ALA A 104 -19.81 9.24 -2.04
CA ALA A 104 -20.56 10.47 -2.31
C ALA A 104 -20.83 11.31 -1.04
N ASN A 105 -21.09 10.66 0.11
CA ASN A 105 -21.46 11.33 1.37
C ASN A 105 -20.40 11.09 2.44
N ASP A 106 -19.20 11.64 2.24
CA ASP A 106 -18.11 11.56 3.22
C ASP A 106 -17.72 12.94 3.77
N THR A 107 -18.27 13.27 4.95
CA THR A 107 -17.98 14.53 5.66
C THR A 107 -16.54 14.60 6.16
N TYR A 108 -15.92 13.45 6.45
CA TYR A 108 -14.55 13.37 6.92
C TYR A 108 -13.57 13.62 5.77
N ALA A 109 -13.79 13.00 4.60
CA ALA A 109 -13.01 13.28 3.39
C ALA A 109 -13.10 14.75 2.96
N LEU A 110 -14.28 15.38 3.11
CA LEU A 110 -14.45 16.81 2.84
C LEU A 110 -13.64 17.68 3.81
N HIS A 111 -13.63 17.35 5.10
CA HIS A 111 -12.85 18.06 6.10
C HIS A 111 -11.34 17.96 5.81
N LEU A 112 -10.84 16.75 5.53
CA LEU A 112 -9.45 16.51 5.16
C LEU A 112 -9.04 17.28 3.89
N SER A 113 -9.93 17.36 2.90
CA SER A 113 -9.68 18.12 1.66
C SER A 113 -9.50 19.62 1.93
N LYS A 114 -10.21 20.19 2.91
CA LYS A 114 -10.01 21.59 3.33
C LYS A 114 -8.67 21.79 4.03
N MET A 115 -8.26 20.83 4.88
CA MET A 115 -6.94 20.89 5.52
C MET A 115 -5.81 20.76 4.49
N GLU A 116 -5.94 19.83 3.53
CA GLU A 116 -4.99 19.68 2.42
C GLU A 116 -4.79 21.00 1.67
N LYS A 117 -5.90 21.68 1.33
CA LYS A 117 -5.83 22.98 0.65
C LYS A 117 -5.07 24.01 1.50
N SER A 118 -5.40 24.11 2.79
CA SER A 118 -4.72 25.02 3.70
C SER A 118 -3.22 24.73 3.85
N GLU A 119 -2.81 23.48 3.85
CA GLU A 119 -1.40 23.07 3.94
C GLU A 119 -0.66 23.29 2.61
N ARG A 120 -1.33 23.09 1.48
CA ARG A 120 -0.79 23.45 0.17
C ARG A 120 -0.56 24.95 0.04
N ASP A 121 -1.50 25.76 0.52
CA ASP A 121 -1.37 27.22 0.51
C ASP A 121 -0.22 27.72 1.42
N ARG A 122 0.16 26.91 2.43
CA ARG A 122 1.35 27.12 3.27
C ARG A 122 2.67 26.71 2.60
N GLY A 123 2.63 26.07 1.44
CA GLY A 123 3.81 25.60 0.71
C GLY A 123 4.27 24.19 1.06
N SER A 124 3.44 23.37 1.72
CA SER A 124 3.80 21.99 2.05
C SER A 124 3.87 21.10 0.81
N HIS A 125 5.02 20.46 0.59
CA HIS A 125 5.25 19.52 -0.52
C HIS A 125 4.60 18.13 -0.33
N ILE A 126 4.03 17.84 0.85
CA ILE A 126 3.41 16.55 1.21
C ILE A 126 1.93 16.75 1.62
N SER A 127 1.24 17.70 1.00
CA SER A 127 -0.17 18.00 1.29
C SER A 127 -1.10 16.78 1.11
N TYR A 128 -0.74 15.85 0.21
CA TYR A 128 -1.45 14.59 -0.01
C TYR A 128 -1.39 13.61 1.19
N MET A 129 -0.57 13.87 2.22
CA MET A 129 -0.47 13.04 3.43
C MET A 129 -1.81 12.87 4.14
N PHE A 130 -2.68 13.89 4.06
CA PHE A 130 -3.99 13.89 4.70
C PHE A 130 -5.05 13.10 3.93
N ARG A 131 -4.71 12.55 2.74
CA ARG A 131 -5.67 11.78 1.94
C ARG A 131 -5.84 10.38 2.53
N LEU A 132 -7.09 9.99 2.73
CA LEU A 132 -7.46 8.68 3.26
C LEU A 132 -6.80 7.49 2.53
N PRO A 133 -6.82 7.43 1.18
CA PRO A 133 -6.25 6.28 0.47
C PRO A 133 -4.73 6.16 0.64
N PHE A 134 -4.04 7.30 0.79
CA PHE A 134 -2.61 7.36 1.06
C PHE A 134 -2.30 6.94 2.50
N ALA A 135 -2.98 7.53 3.49
CA ALA A 135 -2.78 7.19 4.90
C ALA A 135 -3.13 5.73 5.24
N ALA A 136 -4.07 5.13 4.51
CA ALA A 136 -4.42 3.72 4.64
C ALA A 136 -3.37 2.76 4.02
N GLY A 137 -2.42 3.27 3.23
CA GLY A 137 -1.47 2.46 2.46
C GLY A 137 -2.12 1.68 1.33
N SER A 138 -3.23 2.19 0.78
CA SER A 138 -3.92 1.60 -0.38
C SER A 138 -3.43 2.18 -1.71
N VAL A 139 -2.65 3.25 -1.66
CA VAL A 139 -2.15 3.93 -2.86
C VAL A 139 -0.67 4.23 -2.69
N PHE A 140 0.08 3.98 -3.76
CA PHE A 140 1.50 4.27 -3.86
C PHE A 140 1.78 4.99 -5.19
N SER A 141 2.79 5.86 -5.23
CA SER A 141 3.22 6.50 -6.46
C SER A 141 4.74 6.53 -6.54
N ALA A 142 5.28 6.16 -7.69
CA ALA A 142 6.73 6.13 -7.91
C ALA A 142 7.39 7.49 -7.64
N SER A 143 6.70 8.60 -7.95
CA SER A 143 7.22 9.96 -7.74
C SER A 143 7.50 10.30 -6.27
N MET A 144 6.97 9.51 -5.32
CA MET A 144 7.27 9.68 -3.89
C MET A 144 8.72 9.35 -3.57
N LEU A 145 9.33 8.44 -4.35
CA LEU A 145 10.71 8.03 -4.18
C LEU A 145 11.70 9.03 -4.78
N ASP A 146 11.27 9.96 -5.63
CA ASP A 146 12.17 10.97 -6.24
C ASP A 146 12.82 11.84 -5.15
N THR A 147 12.09 12.11 -4.07
CA THR A 147 12.62 12.86 -2.92
C THR A 147 13.78 12.14 -2.23
N LEU A 148 13.82 10.80 -2.30
CA LEU A 148 14.89 9.99 -1.74
C LEU A 148 16.19 10.23 -2.49
N LEU A 149 16.16 10.38 -3.82
CA LEU A 149 17.35 10.66 -4.62
C LEU A 149 17.98 12.01 -4.24
N TYR A 150 17.16 13.04 -4.06
CA TYR A 150 17.64 14.35 -3.58
C TYR A 150 18.21 14.28 -2.17
N GLN A 151 17.61 13.47 -1.29
CA GLN A 151 18.13 13.27 0.06
C GLN A 151 19.42 12.46 0.08
N ALA A 152 19.58 11.51 -0.84
CA ALA A 152 20.78 10.68 -0.96
C ALA A 152 22.03 11.52 -1.30
N PHE A 153 21.85 12.66 -1.98
CA PHE A 153 22.94 13.60 -2.23
C PHE A 153 23.58 14.12 -0.93
N VAL A 154 22.77 14.39 0.09
CA VAL A 154 23.26 14.87 1.40
C VAL A 154 23.58 13.72 2.35
N LYS A 155 22.87 12.59 2.20
CA LYS A 155 22.96 11.42 3.08
C LYS A 155 23.25 10.18 2.25
N GLU A 156 24.54 9.89 2.06
CA GLU A 156 25.02 8.76 1.25
C GLU A 156 24.49 7.39 1.74
N TYR A 157 24.21 7.26 3.04
CA TYR A 157 23.65 6.03 3.62
C TYR A 157 22.18 5.78 3.29
N MET A 158 21.44 6.78 2.76
CA MET A 158 19.97 6.71 2.63
C MET A 158 19.53 5.57 1.70
N ILE A 159 20.20 5.42 0.56
CA ILE A 159 19.88 4.38 -0.44
C ILE A 159 20.13 3.00 0.15
N THR A 160 21.32 2.79 0.72
CA THR A 160 21.71 1.52 1.34
C THR A 160 20.76 1.15 2.47
N PHE A 161 20.38 2.11 3.31
CA PHE A 161 19.45 1.91 4.42
C PHE A 161 18.06 1.48 3.93
N VAL A 162 17.50 2.15 2.92
CA VAL A 162 16.18 1.78 2.36
C VAL A 162 16.22 0.42 1.66
N ARG A 163 17.32 0.07 0.98
CA ARG A 163 17.48 -1.25 0.35
C ARG A 163 17.54 -2.38 1.37
N LEU A 164 18.19 -2.15 2.52
CA LEU A 164 18.18 -3.09 3.64
C LEU A 164 16.77 -3.23 4.24
N LEU A 165 16.05 -2.12 4.45
CA LEU A 165 14.68 -2.15 4.97
C LEU A 165 13.69 -2.89 4.06
N LEU A 166 13.82 -2.70 2.75
CA LEU A 166 13.01 -3.41 1.75
C LEU A 166 13.46 -4.87 1.56
N GLY A 167 14.60 -5.26 2.13
CA GLY A 167 15.18 -6.59 2.00
C GLY A 167 15.78 -6.90 0.63
N ILE A 168 16.03 -5.88 -0.20
CA ILE A 168 16.66 -6.01 -1.52
C ILE A 168 18.13 -6.41 -1.35
N ASP A 169 18.83 -5.73 -0.45
CA ASP A 169 20.18 -6.09 -0.05
C ASP A 169 20.12 -6.82 1.29
N GLN A 170 20.92 -7.87 1.44
CA GLN A 170 21.05 -8.63 2.68
C GLN A 170 22.52 -8.66 3.07
N ALA A 171 22.82 -8.16 4.27
CA ALA A 171 24.16 -8.19 4.84
C ALA A 171 24.19 -9.11 6.08
N PRO A 172 25.32 -9.75 6.40
CA PRO A 172 25.46 -10.50 7.65
C PRO A 172 25.14 -9.59 8.85
N GLY A 173 24.16 -9.98 9.67
CA GLY A 173 23.68 -9.16 10.79
C GLY A 173 22.62 -8.10 10.44
N SER A 174 22.10 -8.10 9.21
CA SER A 174 20.92 -7.30 8.86
C SER A 174 19.63 -7.90 9.43
N GLY A 175 18.67 -7.03 9.74
CA GLY A 175 17.32 -7.41 10.18
C GLY A 175 16.31 -7.35 9.05
N PHE A 176 15.09 -7.81 9.31
CA PHE A 176 13.96 -7.73 8.38
C PHE A 176 12.78 -6.99 9.02
N LEU A 177 11.96 -6.36 8.19
CA LEU A 177 10.70 -5.78 8.66
C LEU A 177 9.71 -6.90 8.95
N SER A 178 9.13 -6.86 10.14
CA SER A 178 8.10 -7.79 10.59
C SER A 178 6.90 -7.00 11.07
N SER A 179 5.73 -7.65 11.03
CA SER A 179 4.54 -7.07 11.64
C SER A 179 3.91 -7.95 12.68
N MET A 180 3.63 -7.33 13.83
CA MET A 180 2.92 -7.98 14.94
C MET A 180 1.55 -7.34 15.08
N LYS A 181 0.50 -8.19 15.04
CA LYS A 181 -0.87 -7.77 15.31
C LYS A 181 -1.13 -7.70 16.81
N ILE A 182 -1.43 -6.51 17.35
CA ILE A 182 -1.80 -6.38 18.77
C ILE A 182 -3.19 -6.96 18.99
N THR A 183 -3.27 -7.93 19.89
CA THR A 183 -4.52 -8.61 20.27
C THR A 183 -5.04 -8.09 21.61
N LYS A 184 -6.21 -8.58 22.04
CA LYS A 184 -6.78 -8.24 23.37
C LYS A 184 -5.85 -8.64 24.52
N GLU A 185 -5.03 -9.68 24.32
CA GLU A 185 -4.07 -10.16 25.33
C GLU A 185 -2.88 -9.21 25.51
N ASP A 186 -2.60 -8.35 24.53
CA ASP A 186 -1.51 -7.36 24.61
C ASP A 186 -2.00 -5.99 25.12
N MET A 187 -3.31 -5.81 25.32
CA MET A 187 -3.89 -4.52 25.73
C MET A 187 -3.45 -4.05 27.13
N TRP A 188 -2.92 -4.94 27.98
CA TRP A 188 -2.37 -4.55 29.28
C TRP A 188 -1.15 -3.62 29.16
N ILE A 189 -0.48 -3.63 28.02
CA ILE A 189 0.71 -2.81 27.74
C ILE A 189 0.34 -1.32 27.73
N ARG A 190 -0.88 -0.97 27.28
CA ARG A 190 -1.51 0.37 27.22
C ARG A 190 -0.78 1.45 26.42
N THR A 191 0.53 1.61 26.59
CA THR A 191 1.34 2.68 26.01
C THR A 191 2.42 2.12 25.09
N TYR A 192 2.79 2.90 24.06
CA TYR A 192 3.84 2.54 23.13
C TYR A 192 5.20 2.35 23.81
N GLY A 193 5.52 3.16 24.83
CA GLY A 193 6.78 3.03 25.56
C GLY A 193 6.92 1.68 26.29
N ARG A 194 5.82 1.16 26.86
CA ARG A 194 5.82 -0.17 27.50
C ARG A 194 5.93 -1.29 26.46
N LEU A 195 5.31 -1.10 25.30
CA LEU A 195 5.42 -2.03 24.17
C LEU A 195 6.87 -2.13 23.70
N TYR A 196 7.52 -0.98 23.51
CA TYR A 196 8.94 -0.89 23.17
C TYR A 196 9.80 -1.66 24.18
N GLN A 197 9.62 -1.42 25.49
CA GLN A 197 10.36 -2.12 26.54
C GLN A 197 10.14 -3.64 26.50
N LYS A 198 8.90 -4.11 26.30
CA LYS A 198 8.58 -5.53 26.19
C LYS A 198 9.29 -6.16 24.99
N LEU A 199 9.19 -5.57 23.81
CA LEU A 199 9.79 -6.10 22.58
C LEU A 199 11.31 -6.11 22.66
N CYS A 200 11.94 -5.02 23.09
CA CYS A 200 13.40 -4.96 23.23
C CYS A 200 13.95 -5.96 24.25
N SER A 201 13.22 -6.24 25.34
CA SER A 201 13.67 -7.18 26.39
C SER A 201 13.39 -8.64 26.08
N SER A 202 12.36 -8.95 25.29
CA SER A 202 11.94 -10.34 25.02
C SER A 202 12.41 -10.87 23.67
N THR A 203 12.21 -10.10 22.60
CA THR A 203 12.48 -10.53 21.22
C THR A 203 13.63 -9.76 20.57
N CYS A 204 14.17 -8.74 21.25
CA CYS A 204 15.16 -7.79 20.71
C CYS A 204 14.65 -7.07 19.44
N GLU A 205 13.34 -6.91 19.32
CA GLU A 205 12.70 -6.19 18.22
C GLU A 205 12.57 -4.70 18.56
N ILE A 206 12.72 -3.85 17.54
CA ILE A 206 12.60 -2.40 17.66
C ILE A 206 11.38 -1.96 16.84
N PRO A 207 10.27 -1.54 17.48
CA PRO A 207 9.12 -1.05 16.74
C PRO A 207 9.40 0.34 16.16
N ILE A 208 9.07 0.54 14.88
CA ILE A 208 9.25 1.78 14.12
C ILE A 208 7.95 2.59 14.10
N GLY A 209 6.81 1.92 13.99
CA GLY A 209 5.52 2.60 13.83
C GLY A 209 4.31 1.80 14.29
N ILE A 210 3.14 2.45 14.28
CA ILE A 210 1.85 1.84 14.60
C ILE A 210 0.90 2.14 13.46
N TYR A 211 0.41 1.10 12.78
CA TYR A 211 -0.73 1.21 11.89
C TYR A 211 -2.03 1.13 12.70
N ARG A 212 -2.92 2.12 12.61
CA ARG A 212 -4.19 2.13 13.37
C ARG A 212 -5.39 2.06 12.44
N THR A 213 -6.33 1.20 12.79
CA THR A 213 -7.65 1.13 12.16
C THR A 213 -8.70 1.64 13.15
N GLN A 214 -9.58 2.53 12.70
CA GLN A 214 -10.74 2.99 13.47
C GLN A 214 -12.01 2.64 12.71
N MET A 215 -12.97 2.01 13.39
CA MET A 215 -14.30 1.79 12.85
C MET A 215 -15.09 3.09 13.06
N ALA A 216 -15.36 3.83 11.98
CA ALA A 216 -16.27 4.95 12.01
C ALA A 216 -17.72 4.43 11.89
N GLY A 217 -18.25 3.88 12.98
CA GLY A 217 -19.65 3.46 13.11
C GLY A 217 -20.20 3.85 14.48
N PRO A 218 -21.51 4.15 14.63
CA PRO A 218 -22.11 4.31 15.93
C PRO A 218 -22.22 2.92 16.57
N CYS A 219 -21.59 2.75 17.72
CA CYS A 219 -21.57 1.55 18.56
C CYS A 219 -20.60 0.42 18.16
N GLU A 220 -19.87 0.01 19.20
CA GLU A 220 -19.15 -1.26 19.43
C GLU A 220 -17.67 -1.38 19.01
N ALA A 221 -16.85 -1.39 20.08
CA ALA A 221 -15.54 -1.99 20.24
C ALA A 221 -14.49 -1.71 19.14
N SER A 222 -13.65 -0.71 19.42
CA SER A 222 -12.34 -0.48 18.82
C SER A 222 -11.48 -1.75 18.79
N THR A 223 -11.56 -2.48 17.69
CA THR A 223 -10.57 -3.53 17.36
C THR A 223 -9.38 -2.83 16.74
N VAL A 224 -8.42 -2.45 17.59
CA VAL A 224 -7.18 -1.83 17.12
C VAL A 224 -6.33 -2.93 16.48
N GLY A 225 -6.46 -3.11 15.17
CA GLY A 225 -5.50 -3.89 14.41
C GLY A 225 -4.23 -3.07 14.30
N ILE A 226 -3.31 -3.24 15.26
CA ILE A 226 -1.99 -2.62 15.21
C ILE A 226 -1.11 -3.49 14.36
N VAL A 227 -0.65 -3.01 13.21
CA VAL A 227 0.50 -3.58 12.49
C VAL A 227 1.67 -2.73 12.95
N LEU A 228 2.55 -3.30 13.78
CA LEU A 228 3.86 -2.69 14.05
C LEU A 228 4.72 -2.90 12.79
N SER A 229 5.44 -1.88 12.36
CA SER A 229 6.51 -1.98 11.36
C SER A 229 7.85 -1.83 12.04
#